data_AF-A0A9E0LHZ0-F1
#
_entry.id   AF-A0A9E0LHZ0-F1
#
_cell.length_a   1.000
_cell.length_b   1.000
_cell.length_c   1.000
_cell.angle_alpha   90.00
_cell.angle_beta   90.00
_cell.angle_gamma   90.00
#
_symmetry.space_group_name_H-M   'P 1'
#
loop_
_entity.id
_entity.type
_entity.pdbx_description
1 polymer ?
#
loop_
_entity_poly.entity_id
_entity_poly.type
_entity_poly.pdbx_seq_one_letter_code
_entity_poly.pdbx_strand_id
1 'polypeptide(L)'
;MFANLHKSFEKIGADVSIHLAVDELVRHRRMRQTAPVRLDIITKKGVEIFEVSIRKEALTNLELSTIEVRPQDKHLLLLSRQLDSDGVAVNKEHFLCGHDERHLFVASVEGVSTVAAAKASLKPKEILHKEVGLSDEKRNRRKTKAFRRQGEWFFIPASLVVPANLVRSQEPLVRGNGSKAHIAQYAYRTRGEMVMVCGRYPQGLTESQYKTLIARDKPARFLNWRQMVRNAGVFVRGTIRHPDHATIVLEDWHRVLMNTEARTEAVAFLD
;
A
#
# COMPACT_ATOMS: atom_id res chain seq x y z
N MET A 1 14.34 -5.25 23.18
CA MET A 1 14.88 -4.01 23.78
C MET A 1 14.57 -2.85 22.83
N PHE A 2 13.58 -2.00 23.15
CA PHE A 2 12.98 -1.01 22.22
C PHE A 2 13.70 0.35 22.20
N ALA A 3 15.03 0.36 22.26
CA ALA A 3 15.78 1.57 22.60
C ALA A 3 15.59 2.69 21.56
N ASN A 4 15.16 3.87 22.05
CA ASN A 4 15.03 5.14 21.33
C ASN A 4 13.91 5.27 20.28
N LEU A 5 12.90 4.40 20.27
CA LEU A 5 11.74 4.57 19.36
C LEU A 5 11.06 5.93 19.54
N HIS A 6 10.72 6.33 20.76
CA HIS A 6 10.09 7.63 21.03
C HIS A 6 10.89 8.79 20.43
N LYS A 7 12.20 8.84 20.67
CA LYS A 7 13.09 9.88 20.12
C LYS A 7 13.12 9.88 18.59
N SER A 8 13.03 8.72 17.95
CA SER A 8 12.98 8.62 16.48
C SER A 8 11.67 9.18 15.91
N PHE A 9 10.54 8.92 16.56
CA PHE A 9 9.24 9.47 16.17
C PHE A 9 9.16 10.98 16.45
N GLU A 10 9.67 11.45 17.60
CA GLU A 10 9.77 12.88 17.92
C GLU A 10 10.56 13.65 16.86
N LYS A 11 11.65 13.07 16.33
CA LYS A 11 12.46 13.68 15.26
C LYS A 11 11.68 13.90 13.96
N ILE A 12 10.62 13.15 13.70
CA ILE A 12 9.73 13.37 12.54
C ILE A 12 8.49 14.19 12.91
N GLY A 13 8.41 14.67 14.16
CA GLY A 13 7.29 15.44 14.68
C GLY A 13 6.04 14.61 14.97
N ALA A 14 6.21 13.34 15.37
CA ALA A 14 5.11 12.44 15.71
C ALA A 14 5.33 11.78 17.07
N ASP A 15 4.22 11.42 17.73
CA ASP A 15 4.26 10.64 18.97
C ASP A 15 4.03 9.16 18.68
N VAL A 16 4.53 8.31 19.57
CA VAL A 16 4.32 6.86 19.53
C VAL A 16 3.92 6.33 20.91
N SER A 17 2.96 5.41 20.94
CA SER A 17 2.53 4.66 22.12
C SER A 17 2.84 3.18 21.92
N ILE A 18 3.59 2.58 22.83
CA ILE A 18 3.97 1.16 22.77
C ILE A 18 3.29 0.43 23.92
N HIS A 19 2.56 -0.63 23.62
CA HIS A 19 1.86 -1.41 24.63
C HIS A 19 1.84 -2.90 24.27
N LEU A 20 1.51 -3.75 25.25
CA LEU A 20 1.29 -5.17 25.01
C LEU A 20 -0.11 -5.37 24.45
N ALA A 21 -0.23 -6.16 23.38
CA ALA A 21 -1.50 -6.54 22.81
C ALA A 21 -2.36 -7.20 23.89
N VAL A 22 -3.49 -6.58 24.18
CA VAL A 22 -4.56 -7.16 24.99
C VAL A 22 -5.50 -7.87 24.01
N ASP A 23 -5.99 -9.07 24.36
CA ASP A 23 -7.00 -9.72 23.53
C ASP A 23 -8.24 -8.81 23.43
N GLU A 24 -8.42 -8.14 22.29
CA GLU A 24 -9.57 -7.25 22.10
C GLU A 24 -10.82 -8.04 21.74
N LEU A 25 -11.92 -7.70 22.43
CA LEU A 25 -13.25 -8.25 22.21
C LEU A 25 -14.04 -7.27 21.32
N VAL A 26 -13.89 -7.40 20.00
CA VAL A 26 -14.63 -6.57 19.04
C VAL A 26 -15.84 -7.35 18.53
N ARG A 27 -17.05 -6.85 18.79
CA ARG A 27 -18.34 -7.44 18.33
C ARG A 27 -18.48 -8.95 18.63
N HIS A 28 -18.20 -9.35 19.88
CA HIS A 28 -18.28 -10.75 20.34
C HIS A 28 -17.36 -11.75 19.62
N ARG A 29 -16.39 -11.29 18.82
CA ARG A 29 -15.28 -12.10 18.31
C ARG A 29 -13.99 -11.65 18.99
N ARG A 30 -13.26 -12.59 19.60
CA ARG A 30 -11.88 -12.36 20.01
C ARG A 30 -11.04 -12.22 18.73
N MET A 31 -10.61 -11.00 18.41
CA MET A 31 -9.69 -10.79 17.32
C MET A 31 -8.27 -10.94 17.88
N ARG A 32 -7.73 -12.15 17.82
CA ARG A 32 -6.38 -12.42 18.36
C ARG A 32 -5.35 -11.87 17.37
N GLN A 33 -4.43 -11.03 17.86
CA GLN A 33 -3.29 -10.57 17.08
C GLN A 33 -2.41 -11.77 16.69
N THR A 34 -2.32 -12.03 15.39
CA THR A 34 -1.51 -13.11 14.79
C THR A 34 -0.07 -12.67 14.53
N ALA A 35 0.14 -11.41 14.18
CA ALA A 35 1.46 -10.82 13.95
C ALA A 35 2.22 -10.56 15.27
N PRO A 36 3.56 -10.75 15.35
CA PRO A 36 4.34 -10.45 16.54
C PRO A 36 4.24 -8.99 17.00
N VAL A 37 4.15 -8.08 16.04
CA VAL A 37 3.95 -6.65 16.22
C VAL A 37 2.80 -6.21 15.31
N ARG A 38 2.03 -5.22 15.75
CA ARG A 38 1.11 -4.48 14.90
C ARG A 38 1.34 -2.99 15.07
N LEU A 39 1.34 -2.27 13.97
CA LEU A 39 1.38 -0.82 13.91
C LEU A 39 0.04 -0.30 13.43
N ASP A 40 -0.44 0.73 14.13
CA ASP A 40 -1.70 1.41 13.84
C ASP A 40 -1.52 2.92 14.06
N ILE A 41 -2.52 3.69 13.65
CA ILE A 41 -2.60 5.13 13.90
C ILE A 41 -3.90 5.39 14.64
N ILE A 42 -3.79 5.97 15.83
CA ILE A 42 -4.95 6.27 16.67
C ILE A 42 -5.06 7.77 16.89
N THR A 43 -6.29 8.24 17.10
CA THR A 43 -6.53 9.63 17.51
C THR A 43 -6.63 9.71 19.03
N LYS A 44 -5.71 10.44 19.66
CA LYS A 44 -5.72 10.71 21.10
C LYS A 44 -5.83 12.21 21.34
N LYS A 45 -6.91 12.63 22.02
CA LYS A 45 -7.20 14.06 22.29
C LYS A 45 -7.19 14.94 21.03
N GLY A 46 -7.65 14.39 19.90
CA GLY A 46 -7.72 15.11 18.62
C GLY A 46 -6.40 15.17 17.85
N VAL A 47 -5.36 14.44 18.27
CA VAL A 47 -4.07 14.35 17.57
C VAL A 47 -3.81 12.89 17.19
N GLU A 48 -3.36 12.67 15.96
CA GLU A 48 -2.93 11.35 15.49
C GLU A 48 -1.58 10.99 16.11
N ILE A 49 -1.49 9.77 16.63
CA ILE A 49 -0.25 9.19 17.17
C ILE A 49 -0.07 7.79 16.62
N PHE A 50 1.18 7.34 16.51
CA PHE A 50 1.48 5.96 16.19
C PHE A 50 1.20 5.06 17.39
N GLU A 51 0.59 3.92 17.14
CA GLU A 51 0.40 2.89 18.13
C GLU A 51 1.16 1.63 17.70
N VAL A 52 1.93 1.06 18.63
CA VAL A 52 2.65 -0.20 18.44
C VAL A 52 2.14 -1.20 19.47
N SER A 53 1.41 -2.21 19.02
CA SER A 53 0.92 -3.30 19.86
C SER A 53 1.81 -4.54 19.70
N ILE A 54 2.36 -5.02 20.80
CA ILE A 54 3.32 -6.13 20.82
C ILE A 54 2.66 -7.35 21.43
N ARG A 55 2.65 -8.45 20.71
CA ARG A 55 2.11 -9.70 21.22
C ARG A 55 2.93 -10.18 22.42
N LYS A 56 2.26 -10.55 23.51
CA LYS A 56 2.89 -10.95 24.78
C LYS A 56 3.91 -12.08 24.58
N GLU A 57 3.58 -13.08 23.77
CA GLU A 57 4.44 -14.23 23.47
C GLU A 57 5.68 -13.87 22.64
N ALA A 58 5.65 -12.73 21.92
CA ALA A 58 6.78 -12.26 21.12
C ALA A 58 7.70 -11.30 21.90
N LEU A 59 7.30 -10.83 23.07
CA LEU A 59 8.01 -9.76 23.80
C LEU A 59 9.49 -10.10 24.07
N THR A 60 9.78 -11.36 24.39
CA THR A 60 11.12 -11.83 24.77
C THR A 60 12.06 -11.98 23.59
N ASN A 61 11.52 -12.19 22.38
CA ASN A 61 12.31 -12.44 21.17
C ASN A 61 12.05 -11.43 20.05
N LEU A 62 11.36 -10.33 20.34
CA LEU A 62 11.12 -9.24 19.39
C LEU A 62 12.09 -8.08 19.61
N GLU A 63 12.71 -7.65 18.53
CA GLU A 63 13.51 -6.44 18.45
C GLU A 63 12.86 -5.45 17.48
N LEU A 64 12.56 -4.25 17.96
CA LEU A 64 12.16 -3.12 17.11
C LEU A 64 13.30 -2.11 17.09
N SER A 65 13.73 -1.76 15.88
CA SER A 65 14.86 -0.85 15.65
C SER A 65 14.53 0.15 14.56
N THR A 66 14.95 1.39 14.72
CA THR A 66 14.85 2.39 13.65
C THR A 66 16.06 2.28 12.73
N ILE A 67 15.84 2.00 11.44
CA ILE A 67 16.91 1.91 10.45
C ILE A 67 17.35 3.32 10.01
N GLU A 68 16.40 4.17 9.66
CA GLU A 68 16.68 5.51 9.14
C GLU A 68 15.61 6.49 9.61
N VAL A 69 16.02 7.72 9.93
CA VAL A 69 15.13 8.84 10.23
C VAL A 69 15.46 9.99 9.30
N ARG A 70 14.45 10.54 8.62
CA ARG A 70 14.54 11.70 7.75
C ARG A 70 13.61 12.80 8.30
N PRO A 71 14.10 13.65 9.23
CA PRO A 71 13.30 14.72 9.84
C PRO A 71 12.70 15.70 8.82
N GLN A 72 13.50 16.08 7.81
CA GLN A 72 13.08 17.00 6.75
C GLN A 72 11.89 16.48 5.94
N ASP A 73 11.87 15.16 5.71
CA ASP A 73 10.76 14.51 5.05
C ASP A 73 9.61 14.20 6.02
N LYS A 74 9.83 14.22 7.33
CA LYS A 74 8.96 13.66 8.37
C LYS A 74 8.66 12.17 8.18
N HIS A 75 9.71 11.39 7.87
CA HIS A 75 9.60 9.95 7.64
C HIS A 75 10.68 9.19 8.40
N LEU A 76 10.38 7.97 8.81
CA LEU A 76 11.34 7.02 9.36
C LEU A 76 11.06 5.61 8.84
N LEU A 77 12.10 4.78 8.85
CA LEU A 77 12.01 3.37 8.51
C LEU A 77 12.24 2.54 9.78
N LEU A 78 11.26 1.74 10.14
CA LEU A 78 11.29 0.83 11.29
C LEU A 78 11.53 -0.60 10.82
N LEU A 79 12.27 -1.36 11.61
CA LEU A 79 12.51 -2.78 11.42
C LEU A 79 12.07 -3.56 12.66
N SER A 80 11.19 -4.52 12.42
CA SER A 80 10.79 -5.54 13.37
C SER A 80 11.53 -6.84 13.07
N ARG A 81 12.24 -7.39 14.04
CA ARG A 81 12.93 -8.67 13.96
C ARG A 81 12.43 -9.60 15.04
N GLN A 82 11.96 -10.78 14.65
CA GLN A 82 11.75 -11.88 15.58
C GLN A 82 12.98 -12.78 15.58
N LEU A 83 13.53 -13.03 16.77
CA LEU A 83 14.73 -13.84 17.00
C LEU A 83 14.35 -15.26 17.44
N ASP A 84 15.16 -16.24 17.09
CA ASP A 84 15.11 -17.59 17.68
C ASP A 84 15.94 -17.67 18.97
N SER A 85 16.08 -18.89 19.51
CA SER A 85 16.87 -19.19 20.70
C SER A 85 18.36 -18.85 20.55
N ASP A 86 18.87 -18.86 19.32
CA ASP A 86 20.27 -18.63 19.00
C ASP A 86 20.54 -17.14 18.69
N GLY A 87 19.51 -16.30 18.80
CA GLY A 87 19.58 -14.86 18.50
C GLY A 87 19.54 -14.55 17.01
N VAL A 88 19.21 -15.52 16.15
CA VAL A 88 19.12 -15.34 14.71
C VAL A 88 17.73 -14.85 14.33
N ALA A 89 17.66 -13.84 13.47
CA ALA A 89 16.39 -13.28 13.03
C ALA A 89 15.65 -14.23 12.06
N VAL A 90 14.58 -14.85 12.53
CA VAL A 90 13.69 -15.77 11.78
C VAL A 90 12.61 -15.05 10.99
N ASN A 91 12.19 -13.86 11.44
CA ASN A 91 11.24 -13.02 10.72
C ASN A 91 11.70 -11.56 10.75
N LYS A 92 11.54 -10.86 9.61
CA LYS A 92 11.92 -9.45 9.44
C LYS A 92 10.84 -8.71 8.69
N GLU A 93 10.28 -7.68 9.30
CA GLU A 93 9.30 -6.80 8.67
C GLU A 93 9.80 -5.36 8.72
N HIS A 94 9.63 -4.62 7.63
CA HIS A 94 9.99 -3.21 7.56
C HIS A 94 8.74 -2.35 7.44
N PHE A 95 8.69 -1.25 8.17
CA PHE A 95 7.57 -0.32 8.16
C PHE A 95 8.07 1.08 7.82
N LEU A 96 7.51 1.66 6.77
CA LEU A 96 7.67 3.08 6.50
C LEU A 96 6.61 3.82 7.30
N CYS A 97 7.05 4.61 8.27
CA CYS A 97 6.19 5.49 9.06
C CYS A 97 6.48 6.93 8.69
N GLY A 98 5.45 7.77 8.63
CA GLY A 98 5.68 9.18 8.37
C GLY A 98 4.41 9.99 8.34
N HIS A 99 4.55 11.20 7.83
CA HIS A 99 3.47 12.15 7.67
C HIS A 99 3.24 12.41 6.17
N ASP A 100 2.01 12.21 5.69
CA ASP A 100 1.60 12.60 4.34
C ASP A 100 0.45 13.62 4.42
N GLU A 101 0.70 14.79 3.84
CA GLU A 101 -0.20 15.95 3.93
C GLU A 101 -0.48 16.38 5.37
N ARG A 102 -1.63 16.01 5.92
CA ARG A 102 -2.11 16.35 7.26
C ARG A 102 -2.14 15.16 8.22
N HIS A 103 -1.86 13.96 7.72
CA HIS A 103 -2.10 12.72 8.44
C HIS A 103 -0.85 11.87 8.55
N LEU A 104 -0.76 11.12 9.63
CA LEU A 104 0.21 10.05 9.77
C LEU A 104 -0.13 8.91 8.82
N PHE A 105 0.88 8.15 8.43
CA PHE A 105 0.68 6.90 7.72
C PHE A 105 1.72 5.87 8.15
N VAL A 106 1.34 4.61 8.03
CA VAL A 106 2.22 3.45 8.15
C VAL A 106 2.00 2.55 6.93
N ALA A 107 3.09 2.06 6.36
CA ALA A 107 3.05 1.15 5.21
C ALA A 107 4.10 0.05 5.39
N SER A 108 3.70 -1.20 5.12
CA SER A 108 4.62 -2.32 5.12
C SER A 108 5.42 -2.39 3.82
N VAL A 109 6.73 -2.57 3.95
CA VAL A 109 7.70 -2.64 2.87
C VAL A 109 8.66 -3.81 3.12
N GLU A 110 9.26 -4.34 2.05
CA GLU A 110 10.13 -5.52 2.13
C GLU A 110 11.51 -5.23 1.55
N GLY A 111 12.56 -5.72 2.25
CA GLY A 111 13.92 -5.74 1.72
C GLY A 111 14.56 -4.37 1.49
N VAL A 112 14.17 -3.34 2.24
CA VAL A 112 14.66 -1.97 2.10
C VAL A 112 15.40 -1.48 3.34
N SER A 113 16.47 -0.71 3.15
CA SER A 113 17.27 -0.13 4.23
C SER A 113 17.24 1.40 4.26
N THR A 114 16.49 2.04 3.35
CA THR A 114 16.35 3.49 3.31
C THR A 114 14.90 3.90 3.09
N VAL A 115 14.52 5.08 3.60
CA VAL A 115 13.23 5.75 3.38
C VAL A 115 12.99 5.97 1.89
N ALA A 116 14.03 6.32 1.12
CA ALA A 116 13.91 6.49 -0.33
C ALA A 116 13.57 5.17 -1.04
N ALA A 117 14.24 4.08 -0.69
CA ALA A 117 13.92 2.75 -1.22
C ALA A 117 12.52 2.28 -0.81
N ALA A 118 12.11 2.54 0.43
CA ALA A 118 10.76 2.24 0.92
C ALA A 118 9.67 3.03 0.16
N LYS A 119 9.89 4.33 -0.09
CA LYS A 119 8.98 5.15 -0.92
C LYS A 119 8.90 4.60 -2.35
N ALA A 120 10.02 4.17 -2.92
CA ALA A 120 10.08 3.58 -4.25
C ALA A 120 9.36 2.22 -4.32
N SER A 121 9.50 1.35 -3.31
CA SER A 121 8.84 0.04 -3.29
C SER A 121 7.32 0.12 -3.21
N LEU A 122 6.77 1.23 -2.69
CA LEU A 122 5.33 1.48 -2.65
C LEU A 122 4.75 2.01 -3.97
N LYS A 123 5.60 2.36 -4.95
CA LYS A 123 5.10 2.83 -6.24
C LYS A 123 4.66 1.68 -7.12
N PRO A 124 3.52 1.81 -7.82
CA PRO A 124 3.15 0.89 -8.88
C PRO A 124 4.27 0.73 -9.92
N LYS A 125 4.49 -0.50 -10.38
CA LYS A 125 5.53 -0.83 -11.38
C LYS A 125 5.43 0.02 -12.65
N GLU A 126 4.21 0.40 -13.05
CA GLU A 126 3.95 1.27 -14.21
C GLU A 126 4.58 2.67 -14.08
N ILE A 127 4.79 3.16 -12.86
CA ILE A 127 5.41 4.47 -12.59
C ILE A 127 6.93 4.35 -12.59
N LEU A 128 7.49 3.27 -12.04
CA LEU A 128 8.94 3.08 -11.92
C LEU A 128 9.65 3.18 -13.28
N HIS A 129 9.06 2.61 -14.34
CA HIS A 129 9.60 2.72 -15.70
C HIS A 129 9.56 4.14 -16.27
N LYS A 130 8.62 4.99 -15.82
CA LYS A 130 8.48 6.38 -16.28
C LYS A 130 9.40 7.36 -15.53
N GLU A 131 10.07 6.91 -14.46
CA GLU A 131 10.94 7.73 -13.61
C GLU A 131 12.45 7.44 -13.78
N VAL A 132 12.82 6.65 -14.78
CA VAL A 132 14.23 6.38 -15.12
C VAL A 132 14.92 7.72 -15.43
N GLY A 133 16.04 7.99 -14.75
CA GLY A 133 16.81 9.24 -14.90
C GLY A 133 16.34 10.44 -14.04
N LEU A 134 15.29 10.30 -13.23
CA LEU A 134 14.91 11.34 -12.25
C LEU A 134 15.72 11.20 -10.95
N SER A 135 16.06 12.33 -10.32
CA SER A 135 16.63 12.35 -8.96
C SER A 135 15.59 11.90 -7.92
N ASP A 136 16.06 11.40 -6.78
CA ASP A 136 15.19 10.92 -5.70
C ASP A 136 14.26 12.01 -5.18
N GLU A 137 14.74 13.25 -5.10
CA GLU A 137 13.91 14.40 -4.72
C GLU A 137 12.74 14.60 -5.71
N LYS A 138 12.98 14.47 -7.01
CA LYS A 138 11.93 14.59 -8.04
C LYS A 138 10.97 13.40 -8.01
N ARG A 139 11.48 12.19 -7.77
CA ARG A 139 10.69 10.97 -7.62
C ARG A 139 9.78 11.03 -6.39
N ASN A 140 10.22 11.63 -5.31
CA ASN A 140 9.45 11.72 -4.07
C ASN A 140 8.37 12.82 -4.10
N ARG A 141 8.26 13.60 -5.19
CA ARG A 141 7.20 14.60 -5.34
C ARG A 141 5.85 13.93 -5.57
N ARG A 142 4.83 14.44 -4.88
CA ARG A 142 3.41 14.06 -5.08
C ARG A 142 2.86 14.43 -6.46
N LYS A 143 3.49 15.40 -7.13
CA LYS A 143 3.09 15.95 -8.42
C LYS A 143 4.25 15.85 -9.40
N THR A 144 4.13 14.98 -10.40
CA THR A 144 5.08 14.89 -11.51
C THR A 144 4.35 14.99 -12.85
N LYS A 145 5.08 15.04 -13.97
CA LYS A 145 4.45 14.88 -15.29
C LYS A 145 3.88 13.46 -15.49
N ALA A 146 4.41 12.47 -14.76
CA ALA A 146 4.04 11.08 -14.91
C ALA A 146 2.83 10.68 -14.06
N PHE A 147 2.60 11.35 -12.93
CA PHE A 147 1.45 11.06 -12.05
C PHE A 147 1.11 12.22 -11.09
N ARG A 148 -0.09 12.13 -10.52
CA ARG A 148 -0.49 12.78 -9.26
C ARG A 148 -0.67 11.71 -8.19
N ARG A 149 -0.33 12.00 -6.94
CA ARG A 149 -0.59 11.11 -5.78
C ARG A 149 -1.45 11.84 -4.76
N GLN A 150 -2.42 11.13 -4.18
CA GLN A 150 -3.21 11.56 -3.02
C GLN A 150 -3.44 10.34 -2.12
N GLY A 151 -2.92 10.36 -0.90
CA GLY A 151 -2.91 9.19 -0.02
C GLY A 151 -2.26 7.98 -0.72
N GLU A 152 -2.93 6.83 -0.68
CA GLU A 152 -2.52 5.59 -1.35
C GLU A 152 -2.70 5.57 -2.87
N TRP A 153 -3.40 6.55 -3.44
CA TRP A 153 -3.81 6.55 -4.84
C TRP A 153 -2.82 7.29 -5.73
N PHE A 154 -2.49 6.67 -6.85
CA PHE A 154 -1.72 7.24 -7.95
C PHE A 154 -2.61 7.42 -9.18
N PHE A 155 -2.59 8.62 -9.75
CA PHE A 155 -3.33 9.01 -10.93
C PHE A 155 -2.36 9.26 -12.07
N ILE A 156 -2.37 8.40 -13.08
CA ILE A 156 -1.46 8.45 -14.22
C ILE A 156 -2.21 9.00 -15.43
N PRO A 157 -1.76 10.08 -16.09
CA PRO A 157 -2.40 10.60 -17.29
C PRO A 157 -2.61 9.51 -18.34
N ALA A 158 -3.82 9.44 -18.90
CA ALA A 158 -4.22 8.45 -19.88
C ALA A 158 -4.99 9.11 -21.02
N SER A 159 -4.47 8.99 -22.25
CA SER A 159 -5.19 9.44 -23.44
C SER A 159 -6.33 8.47 -23.74
N LEU A 160 -7.54 8.85 -23.31
CA LEU A 160 -8.74 8.02 -23.42
C LEU A 160 -9.95 8.88 -23.83
N VAL A 161 -10.71 8.40 -24.80
CA VAL A 161 -12.02 8.96 -25.16
C VAL A 161 -13.09 8.05 -24.59
N VAL A 162 -13.86 8.55 -23.62
CA VAL A 162 -14.93 7.79 -22.95
C VAL A 162 -16.29 8.29 -23.41
N PRO A 163 -17.16 7.41 -23.95
CA PRO A 163 -18.54 7.74 -24.22
C PRO A 163 -19.25 8.26 -22.95
N ALA A 164 -19.97 9.38 -23.07
CA ALA A 164 -20.56 10.06 -21.91
C ALA A 164 -21.51 9.16 -21.09
N ASN A 165 -22.21 8.23 -21.73
CA ASN A 165 -23.12 7.27 -21.09
C ASN A 165 -22.40 6.20 -20.24
N LEU A 166 -21.08 6.05 -20.37
CA LEU A 166 -20.27 5.14 -19.55
C LEU A 166 -19.59 5.86 -18.37
N VAL A 167 -19.69 7.20 -18.32
CA VAL A 167 -19.10 8.01 -17.24
C VAL A 167 -20.04 8.00 -16.04
N ARG A 168 -19.49 7.59 -14.90
CA ARG A 168 -20.15 7.63 -13.59
C ARG A 168 -19.74 8.90 -12.86
N SER A 169 -20.66 9.54 -12.16
CA SER A 169 -20.38 10.70 -11.32
C SER A 169 -20.26 10.32 -9.85
N GLN A 170 -19.40 11.01 -9.10
CA GLN A 170 -19.22 10.82 -7.65
C GLN A 170 -18.89 9.37 -7.27
N GLU A 171 -18.00 8.76 -8.03
CA GLU A 171 -17.61 7.37 -7.81
C GLU A 171 -16.65 7.27 -6.61
N PRO A 172 -16.96 6.42 -5.61
CA PRO A 172 -16.02 6.16 -4.52
C PRO A 172 -14.87 5.24 -4.97
N LEU A 173 -13.65 5.63 -4.62
CA LEU A 173 -12.43 4.82 -4.68
C LEU A 173 -12.11 4.37 -3.25
N VAL A 174 -12.13 3.07 -3.02
CA VAL A 174 -12.02 2.46 -1.69
C VAL A 174 -10.96 1.38 -1.74
N ARG A 175 -10.08 1.36 -0.73
CA ARG A 175 -9.02 0.37 -0.57
C ARG A 175 -9.55 -0.99 -0.11
N GLY A 176 -10.49 -0.96 0.84
CA GLY A 176 -11.07 -2.13 1.48
C GLY A 176 -12.21 -1.75 2.42
N ASN A 177 -12.72 -2.71 3.18
CA ASN A 177 -13.82 -2.44 4.12
C ASN A 177 -13.35 -1.50 5.25
N GLY A 178 -14.07 -0.40 5.46
CA GLY A 178 -13.83 0.54 6.57
C GLY A 178 -13.10 1.84 6.19
N SER A 179 -12.31 1.87 5.12
CA SER A 179 -11.56 3.08 4.72
C SER A 179 -12.49 4.18 4.17
N LYS A 180 -12.25 5.44 4.56
CA LYS A 180 -12.92 6.60 3.96
C LYS A 180 -12.64 6.65 2.45
N ALA A 181 -13.70 6.79 1.66
CA ALA A 181 -13.59 6.76 0.22
C ALA A 181 -13.01 8.08 -0.32
N HIS A 182 -12.10 7.98 -1.28
CA HIS A 182 -11.80 9.10 -2.16
C HIS A 182 -12.94 9.22 -3.18
N ILE A 183 -13.55 10.39 -3.27
CA ILE A 183 -14.68 10.61 -4.19
C ILE A 183 -14.16 11.24 -5.48
N ALA A 184 -14.25 10.47 -6.57
CA ALA A 184 -13.94 10.95 -7.90
C ALA A 184 -15.17 11.62 -8.53
N GLN A 185 -15.01 12.87 -8.98
CA GLN A 185 -16.10 13.60 -9.66
C GLN A 185 -16.64 12.82 -10.86
N TYR A 186 -15.74 12.26 -11.67
CA TYR A 186 -16.08 11.40 -12.80
C TYR A 186 -15.19 10.16 -12.82
N ALA A 187 -15.78 9.00 -13.09
CA ALA A 187 -15.08 7.74 -13.23
C ALA A 187 -15.58 6.92 -14.41
N TYR A 188 -14.70 6.08 -14.94
CA TYR A 188 -14.97 5.10 -15.97
C TYR A 188 -14.28 3.79 -15.62
N ARG A 189 -14.99 2.67 -15.73
CA ARG A 189 -14.45 1.34 -15.45
C ARG A 189 -14.43 0.51 -16.72
N THR A 190 -13.28 -0.08 -17.02
CA THR A 190 -13.19 -1.13 -18.04
C THR A 190 -13.43 -2.48 -17.36
N ARG A 191 -14.25 -3.35 -17.97
CA ARG A 191 -14.50 -4.70 -17.44
C ARG A 191 -13.30 -5.64 -17.55
N GLY A 192 -12.20 -5.19 -18.14
CA GLY A 192 -11.02 -6.00 -18.43
C GLY A 192 -11.31 -7.12 -19.43
N GLU A 193 -10.32 -7.97 -19.64
CA GLU A 193 -10.36 -9.14 -20.51
C GLU A 193 -10.07 -10.39 -19.67
N MET A 194 -10.91 -11.41 -19.83
CA MET A 194 -10.69 -12.71 -19.17
C MET A 194 -9.47 -13.41 -19.77
N VAL A 195 -8.55 -13.86 -18.91
CA VAL A 195 -7.35 -14.60 -19.29
C VAL A 195 -7.11 -15.82 -18.41
N MET A 196 -6.48 -16.83 -19.01
CA MET A 196 -5.99 -18.04 -18.38
C MET A 196 -4.51 -17.87 -18.05
N VAL A 197 -4.15 -17.87 -16.76
CA VAL A 197 -2.77 -17.73 -16.28
C VAL A 197 -2.24 -19.05 -15.71
N CYS A 198 -0.94 -19.29 -15.82
CA CYS A 198 -0.23 -20.29 -15.04
C CYS A 198 1.23 -19.85 -14.86
N GLY A 199 2.06 -20.59 -14.11
CA GLY A 199 3.46 -20.22 -13.89
C GLY A 199 4.28 -20.01 -15.18
N ARG A 200 3.92 -20.72 -16.26
CA ARG A 200 4.54 -20.58 -17.59
C ARG A 200 4.02 -19.36 -18.38
N TYR A 201 2.81 -18.87 -18.08
CA TYR A 201 2.16 -17.75 -18.76
C TYR A 201 1.64 -16.72 -17.74
N PRO A 202 2.54 -15.96 -17.08
CA PRO A 202 2.17 -15.07 -15.97
C PRO A 202 1.36 -13.84 -16.41
N GLN A 203 1.44 -13.44 -17.68
CA GLN A 203 0.62 -12.35 -18.24
C GLN A 203 -0.77 -12.80 -18.73
N GLY A 204 -1.02 -14.11 -18.71
CA GLY A 204 -2.28 -14.72 -19.11
C GLY A 204 -2.50 -14.79 -20.61
N LEU A 205 -3.19 -15.85 -21.02
CA LEU A 205 -3.66 -16.08 -22.39
C LEU A 205 -5.13 -15.75 -22.47
N THR A 206 -5.59 -15.12 -23.54
CA THR A 206 -7.02 -15.04 -23.83
C THR A 206 -7.61 -16.45 -23.97
N GLU A 207 -8.92 -16.58 -23.85
CA GLU A 207 -9.57 -17.89 -23.98
C GLU A 207 -9.27 -18.55 -25.35
N SER A 208 -9.19 -17.76 -26.43
CA SER A 208 -8.82 -18.26 -27.76
C SER A 208 -7.36 -18.74 -27.80
N GLN A 209 -6.42 -17.95 -27.29
CA GLN A 209 -5.01 -18.33 -27.21
C GLN A 209 -4.79 -19.59 -26.36
N TYR A 210 -5.51 -19.72 -25.25
CA TYR A 210 -5.49 -20.90 -24.40
C TYR A 210 -5.99 -22.15 -25.13
N LYS A 211 -7.12 -22.05 -25.84
CA LYS A 211 -7.66 -23.14 -26.66
C LYS A 211 -6.68 -23.56 -27.75
N THR A 212 -6.07 -22.60 -28.45
CA THR A 212 -5.04 -22.88 -29.47
C THR A 212 -3.81 -23.57 -28.86
N LEU A 213 -3.36 -23.12 -27.68
CA LEU A 213 -2.22 -23.73 -27.00
C LEU A 213 -2.51 -25.20 -26.64
N ILE A 214 -3.66 -25.49 -26.03
CA ILE A 214 -4.01 -26.87 -25.63
C ILE A 214 -4.20 -27.78 -26.84
N ALA A 215 -4.74 -27.25 -27.94
CA ALA A 215 -4.87 -28.01 -29.18
C ALA A 215 -3.50 -28.39 -29.75
N ARG A 216 -2.51 -27.50 -29.65
CA ARG A 216 -1.14 -27.71 -30.17
C ARG A 216 -0.25 -28.53 -29.23
N ASP A 217 -0.36 -28.30 -27.93
CA ASP A 217 0.46 -28.89 -26.86
C ASP A 217 -0.49 -29.48 -25.81
N LYS A 218 -0.96 -30.71 -26.07
CA LYS A 218 -1.91 -31.40 -25.19
C LYS A 218 -1.43 -31.52 -23.73
N PRO A 219 -0.14 -31.77 -23.44
CA PRO A 219 0.38 -31.73 -22.08
C PRO A 219 0.17 -30.39 -21.35
N ALA A 220 0.12 -29.26 -22.06
CA ALA A 220 -0.05 -27.94 -21.44
C ALA A 220 -1.36 -27.79 -20.66
N ARG A 221 -2.39 -28.61 -20.92
CA ARG A 221 -3.66 -28.59 -20.16
C ARG A 221 -3.50 -28.95 -18.68
N PHE A 222 -2.44 -29.66 -18.31
CA PHE A 222 -2.18 -30.11 -16.95
C PHE A 222 -1.39 -29.10 -16.10
N LEU A 223 -1.02 -27.95 -16.67
CA LEU A 223 -0.47 -26.85 -15.89
C LEU A 223 -1.53 -26.29 -14.92
N ASN A 224 -1.08 -25.65 -13.84
CA ASN A 224 -1.96 -25.04 -12.83
C ASN A 224 -2.62 -23.76 -13.36
N TRP A 225 -3.58 -23.91 -14.27
CA TRP A 225 -4.30 -22.80 -14.87
C TRP A 225 -5.30 -22.16 -13.90
N ARG A 226 -5.40 -20.84 -13.95
CA ARG A 226 -6.41 -20.06 -13.22
C ARG A 226 -7.01 -19.01 -14.15
N GLN A 227 -8.29 -18.76 -13.98
CA GLN A 227 -8.98 -17.70 -14.71
C GLN A 227 -8.80 -16.37 -13.94
N MET A 228 -8.37 -15.33 -14.64
CA MET A 228 -8.14 -13.98 -14.11
C MET A 228 -8.67 -12.92 -15.08
N VAL A 229 -8.87 -11.70 -14.60
CA VAL A 229 -9.20 -10.53 -15.45
C VAL A 229 -7.95 -9.68 -15.59
N ARG A 230 -7.49 -9.42 -16.82
CA ARG A 230 -6.43 -8.43 -17.12
C ARG A 230 -7.03 -7.14 -17.66
N ASN A 231 -6.33 -6.02 -17.55
CA ASN A 231 -6.76 -4.71 -18.08
C ASN A 231 -8.11 -4.17 -17.53
N ALA A 232 -8.65 -4.75 -16.46
CA ALA A 232 -9.66 -4.07 -15.66
C ALA A 232 -9.00 -2.83 -15.06
N GLY A 233 -9.59 -1.68 -15.34
CA GLY A 233 -9.02 -0.39 -15.03
C GLY A 233 -10.09 0.55 -14.52
N VAL A 234 -9.68 1.41 -13.61
CA VAL A 234 -10.48 2.55 -13.18
C VAL A 234 -9.78 3.78 -13.72
N PHE A 235 -10.55 4.61 -14.41
CA PHE A 235 -10.10 5.89 -14.93
C PHE A 235 -10.95 6.99 -14.31
N VAL A 236 -10.34 8.11 -13.98
CA VAL A 236 -11.02 9.24 -13.33
C VAL A 236 -10.62 10.56 -13.98
N ARG A 237 -11.49 11.56 -13.85
CA ARG A 237 -11.22 12.96 -14.24
C ARG A 237 -11.99 13.92 -13.32
N GLY A 238 -11.63 15.20 -13.36
CA GLY A 238 -12.23 16.24 -12.52
C GLY A 238 -11.63 16.25 -11.11
N THR A 239 -12.42 16.63 -10.10
CA THR A 239 -11.94 16.70 -8.72
C THR A 239 -11.87 15.33 -8.06
N ILE A 240 -10.79 15.05 -7.31
CA ILE A 240 -10.73 13.94 -6.35
C ILE A 240 -10.71 14.52 -4.94
N ARG A 241 -11.73 14.17 -4.15
CA ARG A 241 -11.96 14.70 -2.80
C ARG A 241 -11.78 13.62 -1.76
N HIS A 242 -11.13 13.95 -0.67
CA HIS A 242 -11.04 13.11 0.51
C HIS A 242 -11.08 14.01 1.76
N PRO A 243 -11.72 13.60 2.88
CA PRO A 243 -11.74 14.42 4.10
C PRO A 243 -10.34 14.71 4.63
N ASP A 244 -9.44 13.74 4.48
CA ASP A 244 -8.09 13.78 5.06
C ASP A 244 -7.04 14.29 4.05
N HIS A 245 -7.42 14.59 2.81
CA HIS A 245 -6.46 15.04 1.79
C HIS A 245 -6.91 16.28 1.03
N ALA A 246 -5.95 17.10 0.62
CA ALA A 246 -6.18 18.28 -0.20
C ALA A 246 -6.78 17.86 -1.54
N THR A 247 -7.91 18.44 -1.93
CA THR A 247 -8.59 18.12 -3.20
C THR A 247 -7.64 18.36 -4.38
N ILE A 248 -7.51 17.37 -5.25
CA ILE A 248 -6.77 17.50 -6.50
C ILE A 248 -7.71 17.64 -7.69
N VAL A 249 -7.24 18.27 -8.75
CA VAL A 249 -7.96 18.40 -10.03
C VAL A 249 -7.18 17.68 -11.12
N LEU A 250 -7.89 16.83 -11.86
CA LEU A 250 -7.41 16.05 -12.99
C LEU A 250 -8.09 16.56 -14.26
N GLU A 251 -7.35 17.32 -15.07
CA GLU A 251 -7.88 17.97 -16.29
C GLU A 251 -8.31 16.93 -17.34
N ASP A 252 -7.47 15.92 -17.56
CA ASP A 252 -7.72 14.80 -18.46
C ASP A 252 -8.08 13.50 -17.72
N TRP A 253 -8.39 12.45 -18.47
CA TRP A 253 -8.53 11.11 -17.91
C TRP A 253 -7.21 10.61 -17.33
N HIS A 254 -7.27 10.05 -16.13
CA HIS A 254 -6.15 9.43 -15.45
C HIS A 254 -6.51 8.01 -15.05
N ARG A 255 -5.60 7.06 -15.31
CA ARG A 255 -5.69 5.71 -14.76
C ARG A 255 -5.39 5.75 -13.27
N VAL A 256 -6.25 5.11 -12.48
CA VAL A 256 -6.11 4.97 -11.04
C VAL A 256 -5.35 3.69 -10.72
N LEU A 257 -4.26 3.83 -9.99
CA LEU A 257 -3.52 2.72 -9.38
C LEU A 257 -3.42 2.96 -7.87
N MET A 258 -3.38 1.88 -7.10
CA MET A 258 -3.12 1.90 -5.67
C MET A 258 -1.65 1.60 -5.41
N ASN A 259 -1.11 2.08 -4.29
CA ASN A 259 0.24 1.76 -3.85
C ASN A 259 0.47 0.23 -3.72
N THR A 260 1.73 -0.18 -3.74
CA THR A 260 2.15 -1.58 -3.66
C THR A 260 2.65 -1.94 -2.27
N GLU A 261 1.77 -1.84 -1.27
CA GLU A 261 2.10 -2.29 0.08
C GLU A 261 2.31 -3.80 0.14
N ALA A 262 3.29 -4.23 0.95
CA ALA A 262 3.43 -5.63 1.30
C ALA A 262 2.21 -6.06 2.12
N ARG A 263 1.58 -7.18 1.75
CA ARG A 263 0.43 -7.71 2.50
C ARG A 263 0.94 -8.31 3.80
N THR A 264 0.86 -7.54 4.89
CA THR A 264 1.11 -8.04 6.26
C THR A 264 -0.09 -7.79 7.14
N GLU A 265 -0.34 -8.71 8.08
CA GLU A 265 -1.31 -8.54 9.18
C GLU A 265 -0.77 -7.60 10.27
N ALA A 266 0.49 -7.17 10.16
CA ALA A 266 1.15 -6.27 11.09
C ALA A 266 0.82 -4.79 10.88
N VAL A 267 0.20 -4.41 9.76
CA VAL A 267 -0.34 -3.05 9.59
C VAL A 267 -1.85 -3.15 9.64
N ALA A 268 -2.44 -2.45 10.60
CA ALA A 268 -3.88 -2.33 10.67
C ALA A 268 -4.32 -0.90 10.44
N PHE A 269 -5.55 -0.77 9.98
CA PHE A 269 -6.22 0.49 9.78
C PHE A 269 -7.53 0.39 10.55
N LEU A 270 -7.64 1.15 11.63
CA LEU A 270 -8.91 1.39 12.31
C LEU A 270 -9.34 2.83 12.03
N ASP A 271 -10.17 3.01 10.99
CA ASP A 271 -11.00 4.20 10.80
C ASP A 271 -12.44 3.92 11.25
#